data_AF-A0A1Q3QUT1-F1
#
_entry.id   AF-A0A1Q3QUT1-F1
#
_cell.length_a   1.000
_cell.length_b   1.000
_cell.length_c   1.000
_cell.angle_alpha   90.00
_cell.angle_beta   90.00
_cell.angle_gamma   90.00
#
_symmetry.space_group_name_H-M   'P 1'
#
loop_
_entity.id
_entity.type
_entity.pdbx_description
1 polymer ?
#
loop_
_entity_poly.entity_id
_entity_poly.type
_entity_poly.pdbx_seq_one_letter_code
_entity_poly.pdbx_strand_id
1 'polypeptide(L)'
;MANPITFKPQPVDPHLELERRLAAAPREHAEALLVAYDILEAAHDNGLLDAVHGLVSARDTIVGKLAEYARTPEGEAGIRNLLAAAKVLAALDPETLDRLSRSIVAASQEHRREQKPPSLWQLFKRTSSEDSRRGLSFLTLLLSGLGRSLKG
;
A
#
# COMPACT_ATOMS: atom_id res chain seq x y z
N MET A 1 61.43 45.31 -5.23
CA MET A 1 60.63 44.42 -4.37
C MET A 1 59.21 44.43 -4.91
N ALA A 2 58.65 43.28 -5.31
CA ALA A 2 57.32 43.21 -5.91
C ALA A 2 56.23 43.29 -4.82
N ASN A 3 55.23 44.15 -5.01
CA ASN A 3 54.10 44.28 -4.10
C ASN A 3 53.13 43.08 -4.26
N PRO A 4 52.66 42.46 -3.16
CA PRO A 4 51.72 41.35 -3.24
C PRO A 4 50.33 41.86 -3.63
N ILE A 5 49.73 41.23 -4.64
CA ILE A 5 48.35 41.52 -5.05
C ILE A 5 47.42 40.88 -4.02
N THR A 6 46.67 41.69 -3.26
CA THR A 6 45.63 41.19 -2.36
C THR A 6 44.46 40.68 -3.19
N PHE A 7 44.42 39.37 -3.45
CA PHE A 7 43.26 38.71 -4.04
C PHE A 7 42.14 38.64 -2.99
N LYS A 8 41.08 39.42 -3.21
CA LYS A 8 39.81 39.26 -2.49
C LYS A 8 38.88 38.46 -3.41
N PRO A 9 38.58 37.18 -3.11
CA PRO A 9 37.60 36.43 -3.87
C PRO A 9 36.27 37.18 -3.78
N GLN A 10 35.72 37.58 -4.93
CA GLN A 10 34.39 38.15 -4.97
C GLN A 10 33.41 37.05 -4.56
N PRO A 11 32.50 37.31 -3.60
CA PRO A 11 31.54 36.29 -3.16
C PRO A 11 30.66 35.93 -4.34
N VAL A 12 30.87 34.74 -4.89
CA VAL A 12 30.03 34.18 -5.95
C VAL A 12 28.69 33.86 -5.30
N ASP A 13 27.63 34.48 -5.79
CA ASP A 13 26.26 34.20 -5.35
C ASP A 13 25.95 32.71 -5.60
N PRO A 14 25.67 31.92 -4.55
CA PRO A 14 25.40 30.49 -4.67
C PRO A 14 24.24 30.19 -5.63
N HIS A 15 23.26 31.09 -5.74
CA HIS A 15 22.12 30.93 -6.65
C HIS A 15 22.54 31.08 -8.11
N LEU A 16 23.42 32.04 -8.40
CA LEU A 16 23.92 32.29 -9.76
C LEU A 16 24.77 31.12 -10.28
N GLU A 17 25.51 30.45 -9.39
CA GLU A 17 26.27 29.25 -9.73
C GLU A 17 25.36 28.04 -10.00
N LEU A 18 24.29 27.88 -9.20
CA LEU A 18 23.28 26.85 -9.44
C LEU A 18 22.56 27.05 -10.78
N GLU A 19 22.20 28.29 -11.13
CA GLU A 19 21.58 28.62 -12.41
C GLU A 19 22.51 28.32 -13.59
N ARG A 20 23.80 28.65 -13.48
CA ARG A 20 24.80 28.31 -14.52
C ARG A 20 24.93 26.81 -14.71
N ARG A 21 25.00 26.05 -13.62
CA ARG A 21 25.08 24.58 -13.67
C ARG A 21 23.80 23.97 -14.25
N LEU A 22 22.64 24.50 -13.90
CA LEU A 22 21.36 24.09 -14.48
C LEU A 22 21.28 24.39 -15.99
N ALA A 23 21.82 25.53 -16.42
CA ALA A 23 21.88 25.89 -17.85
C ALA A 23 22.86 25.02 -18.66
N ALA A 24 23.92 24.52 -18.02
CA ALA A 24 24.92 23.65 -18.65
C ALA A 24 24.55 22.15 -18.61
N ALA A 25 23.79 21.71 -17.59
CA ALA A 25 23.41 20.32 -17.37
C ALA A 25 22.75 19.62 -18.59
N PRO A 26 21.90 20.26 -19.41
CA PRO A 26 21.34 19.65 -20.62
C PRO A 26 22.38 19.22 -21.65
N ARG A 27 23.54 19.89 -21.69
CA ARG A 27 24.63 19.59 -22.63
C ARG A 27 25.62 18.57 -22.07
N GLU A 28 25.88 18.62 -20.77
CA GLU A 28 26.84 17.73 -20.09
C GLU A 28 26.21 16.39 -19.67
N HIS A 29 24.90 16.35 -19.46
CA HIS A 29 24.17 15.19 -18.94
C HIS A 29 22.97 14.81 -19.81
N ALA A 30 23.04 15.10 -21.12
CA ALA A 30 21.95 14.84 -22.07
C ALA A 30 21.41 13.40 -21.97
N GLU A 31 22.30 12.41 -21.91
CA GLU A 31 21.93 10.99 -21.79
C GLU A 31 21.22 10.67 -20.48
N ALA A 32 21.73 11.15 -19.34
CA ALA A 32 21.10 10.93 -18.04
C ALA A 32 19.73 11.63 -17.93
N LEU A 33 19.57 12.78 -18.58
CA LEU A 33 18.29 13.49 -18.65
C LEU A 33 17.29 12.74 -19.52
N LEU A 34 17.72 12.20 -20.67
CA LEU A 34 16.87 11.35 -21.51
C LEU A 34 16.39 10.11 -20.73
N VAL A 35 17.28 9.42 -20.01
CA VAL A 35 16.88 8.30 -19.15
C VAL A 35 15.90 8.74 -18.05
N ALA A 36 16.09 9.91 -17.45
CA ALA A 36 15.15 10.43 -16.47
C ALA A 36 13.76 10.71 -17.10
N TYR A 37 13.73 11.23 -18.33
CA TYR A 37 12.49 11.41 -19.08
C TYR A 37 11.84 10.07 -19.43
N ASP A 38 12.59 9.06 -19.86
CA ASP A 38 12.07 7.71 -20.16
C ASP A 38 11.44 7.08 -18.91
N ILE A 39 12.06 7.26 -17.74
CA ILE A 39 11.50 6.79 -16.45
C ILE A 39 10.21 7.51 -16.12
N LEU A 40 10.15 8.82 -16.35
CA LEU A 40 8.94 9.62 -16.12
C LEU A 40 7.83 9.23 -17.11
N GLU A 41 8.15 9.01 -18.38
CA GLU A 41 7.21 8.55 -19.40
C GLU A 41 6.66 7.16 -19.04
N ALA A 42 7.52 6.20 -18.71
CA ALA A 42 7.10 4.88 -18.26
C ALA A 42 6.25 4.93 -16.97
N ALA A 43 6.57 5.84 -16.04
CA ALA A 43 5.75 6.05 -14.85
C ALA A 43 4.39 6.69 -15.17
N HIS A 44 4.31 7.49 -16.23
CA HIS A 44 3.07 8.12 -16.68
C HIS A 44 2.18 7.09 -17.37
N ASP A 45 2.73 6.33 -18.32
CA ASP A 45 2.01 5.32 -19.09
C ASP A 45 1.38 4.23 -18.22
N ASN A 46 2.04 3.89 -17.11
CA ASN A 46 1.55 2.90 -16.14
C ASN A 46 0.66 3.51 -15.04
N GLY A 47 0.29 4.80 -15.14
CA GLY A 47 -0.60 5.49 -14.19
C GLY A 47 0.01 5.75 -12.81
N LEU A 48 1.32 5.52 -12.62
CA LEU A 48 2.00 5.75 -11.35
C LEU A 48 2.08 7.26 -11.04
N LEU A 49 2.39 8.07 -12.05
CA LEU A 49 2.39 9.53 -11.90
C LEU A 49 1.01 10.06 -11.53
N ASP A 50 -0.06 9.51 -12.09
CA ASP A 50 -1.44 9.91 -11.76
C ASP A 50 -1.83 9.48 -10.34
N ALA A 51 -1.41 8.28 -9.91
CA ALA A 51 -1.62 7.82 -8.54
C ALA A 51 -0.88 8.70 -7.52
N VAL A 52 0.38 9.04 -7.78
CA VAL A 52 1.17 9.95 -6.95
C VAL A 52 0.58 11.36 -6.99
N HIS A 53 0.16 11.85 -8.15
CA HIS A 53 -0.48 13.15 -8.29
C HIS A 53 -1.82 13.22 -7.54
N GLY A 54 -2.63 12.18 -7.60
CA GLY A 54 -3.87 12.07 -6.82
C GLY A 54 -3.61 12.05 -5.31
N LEU A 55 -2.58 11.33 -4.86
CA LEU A 55 -2.16 11.29 -3.46
C LEU A 55 -1.62 12.65 -2.96
N VAL A 56 -0.86 13.36 -3.79
CA VAL A 56 -0.30 14.68 -3.45
C VAL A 56 -1.35 15.80 -3.55
N SER A 57 -2.26 15.69 -4.50
CA SER A 57 -3.38 16.62 -4.69
C SER A 57 -4.45 16.46 -3.61
N ALA A 58 -4.55 15.27 -3.02
CA ALA A 58 -5.18 15.06 -1.72
C ALA A 58 -4.31 15.72 -0.63
N ARG A 59 -4.37 17.05 -0.57
CA ARG A 59 -3.58 17.91 0.30
C ARG A 59 -3.70 17.46 1.76
N ASP A 60 -2.70 16.73 2.24
CA ASP A 60 -2.51 16.50 3.66
C ASP A 60 -1.02 16.37 4.00
N THR A 61 -0.62 16.96 5.13
CA THR A 61 0.72 16.89 5.78
C THR A 61 1.17 15.46 6.09
N ILE A 62 0.35 14.47 5.72
CA ILE A 62 0.51 13.05 5.99
C ILE A 62 1.45 12.39 4.97
N VAL A 63 1.58 12.91 3.73
CA VAL A 63 2.43 12.28 2.69
C VAL A 63 3.89 12.17 3.11
N GLY A 64 4.46 13.22 3.70
CA GLY A 64 5.84 13.19 4.22
C GLY A 64 6.02 12.17 5.35
N LYS A 65 5.09 12.14 6.30
CA LYS A 65 5.11 11.19 7.43
C LYS A 65 4.89 9.75 6.98
N LEU A 66 4.08 9.52 5.95
CA LEU A 66 3.88 8.21 5.35
C LEU A 66 5.12 7.74 4.59
N ALA A 67 5.79 8.63 3.85
CA ALA A 67 7.03 8.30 3.17
C ALA A 67 8.16 7.98 4.17
N GLU A 68 8.23 8.72 5.28
CA GLU A 68 9.14 8.43 6.38
C GLU A 68 8.79 7.10 7.06
N TYR A 69 7.52 6.87 7.38
CA TYR A 69 7.04 5.62 7.98
C TYR A 69 7.31 4.41 7.08
N ALA A 70 7.06 4.52 5.77
CA ALA A 70 7.30 3.46 4.80
C ALA A 70 8.77 3.03 4.71
N ARG A 71 9.70 3.89 5.14
CA ARG A 71 11.15 3.61 5.20
C ARG A 71 11.58 2.98 6.52
N THR A 72 10.72 2.94 7.54
CA THR A 72 11.04 2.21 8.78
C THR A 72 10.82 0.71 8.57
N PRO A 73 11.49 -0.16 9.36
CA PRO A 73 11.26 -1.60 9.32
C PRO A 73 9.78 -1.98 9.51
N GLU A 74 9.06 -1.23 10.36
CA GLU A 74 7.64 -1.44 10.62
C GLU A 74 6.79 -1.07 9.41
N GLY A 75 7.09 0.03 8.73
CA GLY A 75 6.38 0.42 7.52
C GLY A 75 6.64 -0.54 6.36
N GLU A 76 7.87 -1.00 6.18
CA GLU A 76 8.22 -2.02 5.19
C GLU A 76 7.47 -3.33 5.47
N ALA A 77 7.46 -3.79 6.72
CA ALA A 77 6.70 -4.96 7.14
C ALA A 77 5.18 -4.76 6.93
N GLY A 78 4.66 -3.58 7.24
CA GLY A 78 3.26 -3.21 7.04
C GLY A 78 2.85 -3.29 5.56
N ILE A 79 3.66 -2.71 4.66
CA ILE A 79 3.43 -2.75 3.22
C ILE A 79 3.48 -4.19 2.72
N ARG A 80 4.46 -4.99 3.16
CA ARG A 80 4.55 -6.42 2.79
C ARG A 80 3.32 -7.20 3.25
N ASN A 81 2.85 -6.98 4.47
CA ASN A 81 1.66 -7.63 5.00
C ASN A 81 0.40 -7.20 4.25
N LEU A 82 0.28 -5.93 3.88
CA LEU A 82 -0.82 -5.42 3.06
C LEU A 82 -0.83 -6.07 1.67
N LEU A 83 0.33 -6.16 1.02
CA LEU A 83 0.45 -6.83 -0.28
C LEU A 83 0.17 -8.33 -0.16
N ALA A 84 0.59 -8.98 0.92
CA ALA A 84 0.25 -10.37 1.18
C ALA A 84 -1.26 -10.57 1.37
N ALA A 85 -1.92 -9.67 2.12
CA ALA A 85 -3.37 -9.69 2.28
C ALA A 85 -4.10 -9.45 0.94
N ALA A 86 -3.62 -8.51 0.14
CA ALA A 86 -4.15 -8.26 -1.20
C ALA A 86 -4.00 -9.49 -2.11
N LYS A 87 -2.87 -10.21 -2.03
CA LYS A 87 -2.67 -11.48 -2.75
C LYS A 87 -3.65 -12.56 -2.30
N VAL A 88 -3.92 -12.67 -0.99
CA VAL A 88 -4.94 -13.61 -0.48
C VAL A 88 -6.32 -13.26 -1.06
N LEU A 89 -6.71 -11.99 -1.05
CA LEU A 89 -7.97 -11.54 -1.64
C LEU A 89 -8.05 -11.80 -3.14
N ALA A 90 -6.96 -11.56 -3.87
CA ALA A 90 -6.89 -11.80 -5.32
C ALA A 90 -6.86 -13.29 -5.69
N ALA A 91 -6.41 -14.16 -4.78
CA ALA A 91 -6.40 -15.61 -4.97
C ALA A 91 -7.79 -16.24 -4.77
N LEU A 92 -8.73 -15.53 -4.14
CA LEU A 92 -10.11 -15.97 -4.05
C LEU A 92 -10.79 -15.79 -5.40
N ASP A 93 -11.50 -16.82 -5.85
CA ASP A 93 -12.34 -16.71 -7.03
C ASP A 93 -13.49 -15.71 -6.77
N PRO A 94 -13.91 -14.93 -7.78
CA PRO A 94 -14.96 -13.93 -7.62
C PRO A 94 -16.27 -14.49 -7.08
N GLU A 95 -16.57 -15.76 -7.41
CA GLU A 95 -17.78 -16.43 -6.94
C GLU A 95 -17.75 -16.72 -5.45
N THR A 96 -16.63 -17.24 -4.91
CA THR A 96 -16.45 -17.39 -3.46
C THR A 96 -16.52 -16.06 -2.72
N LEU A 97 -15.93 -15.00 -3.27
CA LEU A 97 -15.96 -13.67 -2.66
C LEU A 97 -17.40 -13.10 -2.63
N ASP A 98 -18.14 -13.23 -3.73
CA ASP A 98 -19.55 -12.82 -3.81
C ASP A 98 -20.42 -13.60 -2.80
N ARG A 99 -20.28 -14.93 -2.75
CA ARG A 99 -20.99 -15.77 -1.76
C ARG A 99 -20.68 -15.34 -0.34
N LEU A 100 -19.41 -15.13 0.01
CA LEU A 100 -18.99 -14.68 1.33
C LEU A 100 -19.61 -13.31 1.67
N SER A 101 -19.55 -12.36 0.72
CA SER A 101 -20.11 -11.02 0.91
C SER A 101 -21.62 -11.07 1.20
N ARG A 102 -22.37 -11.88 0.44
CA ARG A 102 -23.82 -12.07 0.64
C ARG A 102 -24.12 -12.73 1.98
N SER A 103 -23.34 -13.73 2.38
CA SER A 103 -23.49 -14.37 3.69
C SER A 103 -23.26 -13.39 4.84
N ILE A 104 -22.24 -12.52 4.75
CA ILE A 104 -21.97 -11.48 5.77
C ILE A 104 -23.12 -10.48 5.84
N VAL A 105 -23.59 -9.98 4.68
CA VAL A 105 -24.71 -9.03 4.62
C VAL A 105 -25.98 -9.66 5.19
N ALA A 106 -26.29 -10.90 4.79
CA ALA A 106 -27.44 -11.64 5.31
C ALA A 106 -27.37 -11.85 6.83
N ALA A 107 -26.21 -12.26 7.35
CA ALA A 107 -25.99 -12.42 8.78
C ALA A 107 -26.16 -11.09 9.55
N SER A 108 -25.66 -9.99 9.00
CA SER A 108 -25.83 -8.66 9.61
C SER A 108 -27.30 -8.22 9.62
N GLN A 109 -28.04 -8.49 8.53
CA GLN A 109 -29.47 -8.18 8.45
C GLN A 109 -30.30 -9.04 9.42
N GLU A 110 -30.01 -10.33 9.51
CA GLU A 110 -30.64 -11.26 10.45
C GLU A 110 -30.41 -10.79 11.89
N HIS A 111 -29.16 -10.44 12.23
CA HIS A 111 -28.82 -9.94 13.55
C HIS A 111 -29.51 -8.61 13.89
N ARG A 112 -29.67 -7.70 12.92
CA ARG A 112 -30.44 -6.45 13.12
C ARG A 112 -31.94 -6.69 13.29
N ARG A 113 -32.50 -7.75 12.68
CA ARG A 113 -33.91 -8.13 12.83
C ARG A 113 -34.18 -8.81 14.17
N GLU A 114 -33.18 -9.46 14.76
CA GLU A 114 -33.21 -9.99 16.12
C GLU A 114 -33.27 -8.84 17.15
N GLN A 115 -34.48 -8.35 17.44
CA GLN A 115 -34.70 -7.27 18.42
C GLN A 115 -34.40 -7.69 19.87
N LYS A 116 -34.33 -9.00 20.13
CA LYS A 116 -34.03 -9.57 21.45
C LYS A 116 -32.89 -10.56 21.32
N PRO A 117 -31.96 -10.62 22.30
CA PRO A 117 -30.89 -11.59 22.29
C PRO A 117 -31.48 -13.02 22.27
N PRO A 118 -30.93 -13.93 21.45
CA PRO A 118 -31.39 -15.31 21.38
C PRO A 118 -31.20 -16.01 22.72
N SER A 119 -32.13 -16.90 23.07
CA SER A 119 -32.00 -17.72 24.27
C SER A 119 -30.89 -18.76 24.13
N LEU A 120 -30.36 -19.26 25.25
CA LEU A 120 -29.32 -20.31 25.24
C LEU A 120 -29.76 -21.56 24.46
N TRP A 121 -31.04 -21.91 24.51
CA TRP A 121 -31.60 -23.01 23.73
C TRP A 121 -31.63 -22.72 22.22
N GLN A 122 -31.96 -21.49 21.83
CA GLN A 122 -31.93 -21.08 20.42
C GLN A 122 -30.49 -21.08 19.88
N LEU A 123 -29.51 -20.61 20.66
CA LEU A 123 -28.10 -20.67 20.31
C LEU A 123 -27.63 -22.12 20.12
N PHE A 124 -27.96 -23.01 21.06
CA PHE A 124 -27.64 -24.43 20.95
C PHE A 124 -28.24 -25.05 19.67
N LYS A 125 -29.54 -24.81 19.42
CA LYS A 125 -30.21 -25.30 18.21
C LYS A 125 -29.57 -24.75 16.93
N ARG A 126 -29.19 -23.47 16.91
CA ARG A 126 -28.52 -22.83 15.76
C ARG A 126 -27.18 -23.50 15.48
N THR A 127 -26.34 -23.65 16.50
CA THR A 127 -25.02 -24.31 16.40
C THR A 127 -25.12 -25.77 15.99
N SER A 128 -26.16 -26.48 16.41
CA SER A 128 -26.39 -27.89 16.04
C SER A 128 -27.10 -28.09 14.69
N SER A 129 -27.44 -27.02 13.98
CA SER A 129 -28.07 -27.08 12.65
C SER A 129 -27.18 -27.73 11.59
N GLU A 130 -27.78 -28.21 10.51
CA GLU A 130 -27.04 -28.81 9.39
C GLU A 130 -26.03 -27.83 8.78
N ASP A 131 -26.44 -26.58 8.56
CA ASP A 131 -25.57 -25.54 8.00
C ASP A 131 -24.41 -25.18 8.94
N SER A 132 -24.66 -25.11 10.25
CA SER A 132 -23.57 -24.89 11.22
C SER A 132 -22.58 -26.06 11.24
N ARG A 133 -23.04 -27.30 11.11
CA ARG A 133 -22.13 -28.46 10.99
C ARG A 133 -21.29 -28.40 9.73
N ARG A 134 -21.87 -27.99 8.58
CA ARG A 134 -21.13 -27.79 7.33
C ARG A 134 -20.07 -26.70 7.47
N GLY A 135 -20.42 -25.56 8.07
CA GLY A 135 -19.48 -24.48 8.36
C GLY A 135 -18.34 -24.92 9.29
N LEU A 136 -18.66 -25.63 10.37
CA LEU A 136 -17.66 -26.19 11.29
C LEU A 136 -16.74 -27.18 10.58
N SER A 137 -17.28 -28.06 9.73
CA SER A 137 -16.49 -29.00 8.93
C SER A 137 -15.50 -28.27 8.02
N PHE A 138 -15.94 -27.20 7.36
CA PHE A 138 -15.07 -26.37 6.53
C PHE A 138 -13.94 -25.72 7.37
N LEU A 139 -14.27 -25.13 8.51
CA LEU A 139 -13.27 -24.56 9.42
C LEU A 139 -12.26 -25.60 9.89
N THR A 140 -12.69 -26.82 10.20
CA THR A 140 -11.76 -27.90 10.59
C THR A 140 -10.84 -28.33 9.45
N LEU A 141 -11.33 -28.30 8.20
CA LEU A 141 -10.51 -28.59 7.02
C LEU A 141 -9.47 -27.49 6.78
N LEU A 142 -9.86 -26.22 6.93
CA LEU A 142 -8.94 -25.09 6.86
C LEU A 142 -7.85 -25.20 7.93
N LEU A 143 -8.24 -25.43 9.19
CA LEU A 143 -7.29 -25.62 10.29
C LEU A 143 -6.34 -26.80 10.03
N SER A 144 -6.84 -27.90 9.49
CA SER A 144 -6.01 -29.06 9.12
C SER A 144 -5.08 -28.76 7.94
N GLY A 145 -5.47 -27.88 7.02
CA GLY A 145 -4.62 -27.37 5.95
C GLY A 145 -3.47 -26.54 6.49
N LEU A 146 -3.77 -25.55 7.34
CA LEU A 146 -2.78 -24.70 8.01
C LEU A 146 -1.82 -25.53 8.87
N GLY A 147 -2.34 -26.49 9.65
CA GLY A 147 -1.52 -27.37 10.46
C GLY A 147 -0.55 -28.24 9.62
N ARG A 148 -0.89 -28.57 8.38
CA ARG A 148 0.00 -29.27 7.44
C ARG A 148 1.08 -28.35 6.88
N SER A 149 0.78 -27.08 6.61
CA SER A 149 1.78 -26.13 6.10
C SER A 149 2.83 -25.76 7.14
N LEU A 150 2.55 -25.92 8.45
CA LEU A 150 3.50 -25.66 9.54
C LEU A 150 4.49 -26.81 9.80
N LYS A 151 4.31 -27.98 9.15
CA LYS A 151 5.21 -29.14 9.28
C LYS A 151 6.36 -29.13 8.25
N GLY A 152 6.38 -28.16 7.34
CA GLY A 152 7.49 -27.88 6.43
C GLY A 152 8.28 -26.67 6.92
#